data_AF-A0A0S8KKR9-F1
#
_entry.id   AF-A0A0S8KKR9-F1
#
_cell.length_a   1.000
_cell.length_b   1.000
_cell.length_c   1.000
_cell.angle_alpha   90.00
_cell.angle_beta   90.00
_cell.angle_gamma   90.00
#
_symmetry.space_group_name_H-M   'P 1'
#
loop_
_entity.id
_entity.type
_entity.pdbx_description
1 polymer ?
#
loop_
_entity_poly.entity_id
_entity_poly.type
_entity_poly.pdbx_seq_one_letter_code
_entity_poly.pdbx_strand_id
1 'polypeptide(L)' 'LGLVVDSNWRGRGVGRALLEAAEAWALEGGSEVMYVRSRITRVDAHAFYKHLGYRELKTSLTFVKPLQRGSQ' A
#
# COMPACT_ATOMS: atom_id res chain seq x y z
N LEU A 1 2.30 7.39 2.93
CA LEU A 1 3.28 6.82 1.99
C LEU A 1 2.60 5.74 1.16
N GLY A 2 2.96 5.55 -0.11
CA GLY A 2 2.37 4.52 -0.97
C GLY A 2 3.26 4.18 -2.17
N LEU A 3 3.09 2.99 -2.70
CA LEU A 3 3.76 2.51 -3.91
C LEU A 3 2.96 2.92 -5.15
N VAL A 4 3.59 3.64 -6.08
CA VAL A 4 2.96 4.07 -7.33
C VAL A 4 3.89 3.74 -8.48
N VAL A 5 3.36 2.99 -9.45
CA VAL A 5 4.00 2.77 -10.74
C VAL A 5 3.25 3.59 -11.79
N ASP A 6 4.00 4.39 -12.54
CA ASP A 6 3.48 5.13 -13.69
C ASP A 6 2.70 4.20 -14.62
N SER A 7 1.57 4.66 -15.16
CA SER A 7 0.69 3.82 -15.97
C SER A 7 1.39 3.22 -17.19
N ASN A 8 2.36 3.91 -17.78
CA ASN A 8 3.11 3.43 -18.95
C ASN A 8 4.06 2.28 -18.63
N TRP A 9 4.34 2.06 -17.34
CA TRP A 9 5.30 1.07 -16.84
C TRP A 9 4.64 -0.06 -16.04
N ARG A 10 3.31 -0.06 -15.92
CA ARG A 10 2.57 -1.15 -15.27
C ARG A 10 2.65 -2.44 -16.11
N GLY A 11 2.52 -3.59 -15.45
CA GLY A 11 2.62 -4.91 -16.09
C GLY A 11 4.04 -5.33 -16.47
N ARG A 12 5.06 -4.50 -16.22
CA ARG A 12 6.46 -4.78 -16.57
C ARG A 12 7.32 -5.25 -15.39
N GLY A 13 6.70 -5.69 -14.29
CA GLY A 13 7.41 -6.14 -13.09
C GLY A 13 7.99 -5.04 -12.20
N VAL A 14 7.93 -3.75 -12.57
CA VAL A 14 8.50 -2.64 -11.78
C VAL A 14 7.98 -2.62 -10.34
N GLY A 15 6.67 -2.78 -10.15
CA GLY A 15 6.07 -2.78 -8.81
C GLY A 15 6.57 -3.93 -7.95
N ARG A 16 6.81 -5.11 -8.54
CA ARG A 16 7.36 -6.29 -7.86
C ARG A 16 8.80 -6.00 -7.42
N ALA A 17 9.65 -5.52 -8.33
CA ALA A 17 11.04 -5.20 -8.02
C ALA A 17 11.16 -4.16 -6.89
N LEU A 18 10.28 -3.15 -6.86
CA LEU A 18 10.24 -2.16 -5.79
C LEU A 18 9.86 -2.76 -4.43
N LEU A 19 8.93 -3.71 -4.40
CA LEU A 19 8.54 -4.40 -3.16
C LEU A 19 9.62 -5.37 -2.69
N GLU A 20 10.20 -6.16 -3.58
CA GLU A 20 11.29 -7.09 -3.25
C GLU A 20 12.49 -6.35 -2.65
N ALA A 21 12.85 -5.18 -3.21
CA ALA A 21 13.90 -4.34 -2.65
C ALA A 21 13.53 -3.78 -1.26
N ALA A 22 12.27 -3.39 -1.05
CA ALA A 22 11.81 -2.91 0.25
C ALA A 22 11.76 -4.03 1.31
N GLU A 23 11.37 -5.24 0.91
CA GLU A 23 11.34 -6.43 1.76
C GLU A 23 12.76 -6.83 2.18
N ALA A 24 13.70 -6.87 1.23
CA ALA A 24 15.12 -7.14 1.51
C ALA A 24 15.68 -6.14 2.52
N TRP A 25 15.44 -4.84 2.31
CA TRP A 25 15.87 -3.80 3.24
C TRP A 25 15.24 -3.94 4.63
N ALA A 26 13.95 -4.30 4.70
CA ALA A 26 13.27 -4.51 5.98
C ALA A 26 13.85 -5.72 6.74
N LEU A 27 14.15 -6.81 6.03
CA LEU A 27 14.78 -8.01 6.59
C LEU A 27 16.19 -7.71 7.12
N GLU A 28 17.00 -6.96 6.38
CA GLU A 28 18.33 -6.51 6.83
C GLU A 28 18.24 -5.68 8.11
N GLY A 29 17.16 -4.90 8.26
CA GLY A 29 16.86 -4.13 9.47
C GLY A 29 16.27 -4.94 10.63
N GLY A 30 16.13 -6.27 10.51
CA GLY A 30 15.55 -7.13 11.54
C GLY A 30 14.03 -7.04 11.67
N SER A 31 13.34 -6.55 10.63
CA SER A 31 11.87 -6.52 10.62
C SER A 31 11.30 -7.89 10.28
N GLU A 32 10.25 -8.29 10.99
CA GLU A 32 9.59 -9.59 10.78
C GLU A 32 8.37 -9.51 9.86
N VAL A 33 7.78 -8.31 9.71
CA VAL A 33 6.52 -8.12 9.01
C VAL A 33 6.52 -6.83 8.20
N MET A 34 6.17 -6.95 6.92
CA MET A 34 5.84 -5.80 6.07
C MET A 34 4.31 -5.65 5.95
N TYR A 35 3.79 -4.49 6.34
CA TYR A 35 2.36 -4.19 6.28
C TYR A 35 2.09 -3.03 5.30
N VAL A 36 1.11 -3.24 4.41
CA VAL A 36 0.65 -2.23 3.44
C VAL A 36 -0.80 -1.84 3.71
N ARG A 37 -1.08 -0.53 3.63
CA ARG A 37 -2.46 0.01 3.65
C ARG A 37 -2.86 0.39 2.24
N SER A 38 -4.03 -0.07 1.81
CA SER A 38 -4.62 0.32 0.54
C SER A 38 -6.08 0.72 0.75
N ARG A 39 -6.54 1.72 0.00
CA ARG A 39 -7.94 2.15 0.04
C ARG A 39 -8.80 1.04 -0.58
N ILE A 40 -9.98 0.78 -0.01
CA ILE A 40 -10.88 -0.30 -0.45
C ILE A 40 -11.21 -0.26 -1.96
N THR A 41 -11.21 0.94 -2.56
CA THR A 41 -11.49 1.15 -3.98
C THR A 41 -10.35 0.73 -4.92
N ARG A 42 -9.16 0.37 -4.42
CA ARG A 42 -8.00 0.00 -5.24
C ARG A 42 -7.91 -1.52 -5.44
N VAL A 43 -8.90 -2.08 -6.12
CA VAL A 43 -9.01 -3.54 -6.35
C VAL A 43 -7.77 -4.13 -7.02
N ASP A 44 -7.25 -3.48 -8.06
CA ASP A 44 -6.04 -3.94 -8.77
C ASP A 44 -4.81 -4.00 -7.86
N ALA A 45 -4.68 -3.03 -6.94
CA ALA A 45 -3.60 -3.03 -5.97
C ALA A 45 -3.74 -4.20 -4.99
N HIS A 46 -4.96 -4.51 -4.54
CA HIS A 46 -5.19 -5.68 -3.68
C HIS A 46 -4.85 -6.99 -4.39
N ALA A 47 -5.26 -7.14 -5.65
CA ALA A 47 -4.90 -8.31 -6.46
C ALA A 47 -3.37 -8.43 -6.64
N PHE A 48 -2.71 -7.31 -6.91
CA PHE A 48 -1.25 -7.24 -7.00
C PHE A 48 -0.54 -7.69 -5.71
N TYR A 49 -0.92 -7.16 -4.54
CA TYR A 49 -0.32 -7.59 -3.27
C TYR A 49 -0.62 -9.05 -2.95
N LYS A 50 -1.85 -9.53 -3.20
CA LYS A 50 -2.22 -10.96 -3.01
C LYS A 50 -1.38 -11.88 -3.89
N HIS A 51 -1.11 -11.49 -5.14
CA HIS A 51 -0.23 -12.23 -6.04
C HIS A 51 1.23 -12.29 -5.56
N LEU A 52 1.67 -11.32 -4.76
CA LEU A 52 2.99 -11.29 -4.14
C LEU A 52 3.05 -11.98 -2.75
N GLY A 53 1.98 -12.64 -2.32
CA GLY A 53 1.95 -13.39 -1.06
C GLY A 53 1.50 -12.60 0.16
N TYR A 54 1.15 -11.32 -0.01
CA TYR A 54 0.52 -10.55 1.07
C TYR A 54 -0.88 -11.08 1.37
N ARG A 55 -1.22 -11.11 2.65
CA ARG A 55 -2.52 -11.57 3.13
C ARG A 55 -3.36 -10.40 3.61
N GLU A 56 -4.66 -10.50 3.39
CA GLU A 56 -5.61 -9.52 3.90
C GLU A 56 -5.79 -9.72 5.42
N LEU A 57 -5.39 -8.73 6.21
CA LEU A 57 -5.49 -8.79 7.67
C LEU A 57 -6.82 -8.22 8.17
N LYS A 58 -7.24 -7.07 7.63
CA LYS A 58 -8.46 -6.36 8.01
C LYS A 58 -8.88 -5.32 6.98
N THR A 59 -10.15 -4.97 6.99
CA THR A 59 -10.67 -3.74 6.37
C THR A 59 -10.85 -2.66 7.44
N SER A 60 -10.38 -1.43 7.16
CA SER A 60 -10.51 -0.28 8.06
C SER A 60 -11.27 0.86 7.41
N LEU A 61 -12.23 1.44 8.13
CA LEU A 61 -12.93 2.67 7.75
C LEU A 61 -12.20 3.90 8.30
N THR A 62 -12.17 4.98 7.52
CA THR A 62 -11.57 6.25 7.93
C THR A 62 -12.62 7.35 7.84
N PHE A 63 -12.88 8.03 8.97
CA PHE A 63 -13.85 9.11 9.07
C PHE A 63 -13.14 10.47 9.09
N VAL A 64 -13.69 11.45 8.40
CA VAL A 64 -13.20 12.83 8.39
C VAL A 64 -14.39 13.76 8.61
N LYS A 65 -14.29 14.67 9.59
CA LYS A 65 -15.26 15.74 9.81
C LYS A 65 -14.53 17.08 9.71
N PRO A 66 -14.78 17.89 8.68
CA PRO A 66 -14.28 19.27 8.63
C PRO A 66 -14.83 20.06 9.82
N LEU A 67 -13.96 20.77 10.53
CA LEU A 67 -14.37 21.71 11.57
C LEU A 67 -14.46 23.10 10.93
N GLN A 68 -15.63 23.72 10.99
CA GLN A 68 -15.75 25.14 10.70
C GLN A 68 -15.49 25.90 12.00
N ARG A 69 -14.58 26.87 11.97
CA ARG A 69 -14.53 27.88 13.03
C ARG A 69 -15.76 28.76 12.83
N GLY A 70 -16.59 28.90 13.86
CA GLY A 70 -17.70 29.84 13.83
C GLY A 70 -17.18 31.22 13.50
N SER A 71 -17.82 31.88 12.53
CA SER A 71 -17.70 33.32 12.33
C SER A 71 -18.17 34.01 13.60
N GLN A 72 -17.26 34.68 14.30
CA GLN A 72 -17.62 35.65 15.34
C GLN A 72 -18.27 36.88 14.69
#